data_AF-A0A1D6MPP2-F1
#
_entry.id   AF-A0A1D6MPP2-F1
#
_cell.length_a   1.000
_cell.length_b   1.000
_cell.length_c   1.000
_cell.angle_alpha   90.00
_cell.angle_beta   90.00
_cell.angle_gamma   90.00
#
_symmetry.space_group_name_H-M   'P 1'
#
loop_
_entity.id
_entity.type
_entity.pdbx_description
1 polymer ?
#
loop_
_entity_poly.entity_id
_entity_poly.type
_entity_poly.pdbx_seq_one_letter_code
_entity_poly.pdbx_strand_id
1 'polypeptide(L)'
;MDTSSPAALVNAKIMNMFVGQRVRTVVQVQHNDGGMLVGQSPDGHQLSIKSAMDVPVSHFMEVYGIAENSQTIRAEVCTDFGPDFG
;
A
#
# COMPACT_ATOMS: atom_id res chain seq x y z
N MET A 1 -18.97 6.83 -2.73
CA MET A 1 -17.89 6.72 -1.73
C MET A 1 -18.55 6.19 -0.47
N ASP A 2 -18.57 4.87 -0.32
CA ASP A 2 -19.19 4.21 0.83
C ASP A 2 -18.25 4.33 2.03
N THR A 3 -18.54 5.24 2.94
CA THR A 3 -17.73 5.54 4.14
C THR A 3 -18.02 4.59 5.31
N SER A 4 -18.70 3.47 5.07
CA SER A 4 -19.22 2.58 6.12
C SER A 4 -18.14 1.81 6.89
N SER A 5 -16.87 1.90 6.48
CA SER A 5 -15.73 1.47 7.29
C SER A 5 -14.51 2.37 7.02
N PRO A 6 -14.06 3.18 8.00
CA PRO A 6 -12.85 3.97 7.82
C PRO A 6 -11.65 3.03 7.74
N ALA A 7 -10.86 3.12 6.67
CA ALA A 7 -9.60 2.38 6.60
C ALA A 7 -8.58 3.04 7.52
N ALA A 8 -7.98 2.25 8.40
CA ALA A 8 -6.94 2.73 9.29
C ALA A 8 -5.69 3.12 8.49
N LEU A 9 -5.09 4.27 8.81
CA LEU A 9 -3.79 4.65 8.25
C LEU A 9 -2.70 3.81 8.94
N VAL A 10 -1.93 3.04 8.17
CA VAL A 10 -0.93 2.09 8.69
C VAL A 10 0.42 2.25 8.00
N ASN A 11 1.46 1.70 8.64
CA ASN A 11 2.76 1.38 8.05
C ASN A 11 3.08 -0.10 8.32
N ALA A 12 4.25 -0.58 7.90
CA ALA A 12 4.62 -1.98 8.08
C ALA A 12 4.66 -2.41 9.55
N LYS A 13 5.18 -1.56 10.45
CA LYS A 13 5.32 -1.88 11.87
C LYS A 13 3.99 -2.18 12.57
N ILE A 14 2.91 -1.48 12.21
CA ILE A 14 1.59 -1.68 12.85
C ILE A 14 0.61 -2.52 12.02
N MET A 15 1.01 -2.93 10.81
CA MET A 15 0.16 -3.69 9.88
C MET A 15 -0.49 -4.91 10.56
N ASN A 16 0.30 -5.69 11.32
CA ASN A 16 -0.17 -6.93 11.95
C ASN A 16 -1.43 -6.75 12.86
N MET A 17 -1.68 -5.55 13.38
CA MET A 17 -2.87 -5.25 14.18
C MET A 17 -4.17 -5.15 13.37
N PHE A 18 -4.05 -5.07 12.03
CA PHE A 18 -5.14 -4.81 11.10
C PHE A 18 -5.34 -5.94 10.08
N VAL A 19 -4.73 -7.12 10.28
CA VAL A 19 -4.95 -8.28 9.40
C VAL A 19 -6.44 -8.59 9.27
N GLY A 20 -6.91 -8.76 8.03
CA GLY A 20 -8.31 -8.96 7.67
C GLY A 20 -9.16 -7.68 7.59
N GLN A 21 -8.59 -6.51 7.89
CA GLN A 21 -9.29 -5.22 7.87
C GLN A 21 -8.87 -4.35 6.68
N ARG A 22 -9.68 -3.33 6.39
CA ARG A 22 -9.33 -2.28 5.43
C ARG A 22 -8.28 -1.34 6.02
N VAL A 23 -7.24 -1.11 5.25
CA VAL A 23 -6.11 -0.25 5.61
C VAL A 23 -5.81 0.72 4.48
N ARG A 24 -5.21 1.86 4.86
CA ARG A 24 -4.66 2.86 3.96
C ARG A 24 -3.18 3.04 4.28
N THR A 25 -2.33 3.09 3.29
CA THR A 25 -0.89 3.36 3.48
C THR A 25 -0.33 4.09 2.27
N VAL A 26 0.83 4.72 2.44
CA VAL A 26 1.62 5.28 1.35
C VAL A 26 2.95 4.56 1.32
N VAL A 27 3.37 4.13 0.14
CA VAL A 27 4.65 3.46 -0.08
C VAL A 27 5.41 4.13 -1.21
N GLN A 28 6.73 4.09 -1.16
CA GLN A 28 7.57 4.36 -2.32
C GLN A 28 7.83 3.06 -3.08
N VAL A 29 7.53 3.02 -4.37
CA VAL A 29 7.69 1.82 -5.20
C VAL A 29 9.18 1.47 -5.36
N GLN A 30 9.54 0.24 -5.03
CA GLN A 30 10.91 -0.30 -5.16
C GLN A 30 11.01 -1.25 -6.36
N HIS A 31 10.03 -2.16 -6.50
CA HIS A 31 9.98 -3.15 -7.58
C HIS A 31 8.53 -3.38 -8.02
N ASN A 32 8.33 -3.74 -9.29
CA ASN A 32 7.03 -4.11 -9.83
C ASN A 32 7.14 -5.34 -10.73
N ASP A 33 6.50 -6.44 -10.32
CA ASP A 33 6.52 -7.74 -10.99
C ASP A 33 5.13 -8.11 -11.51
N GLY A 34 4.53 -7.24 -12.34
CA GLY A 34 3.37 -7.57 -13.17
C GLY A 34 2.16 -8.14 -12.42
N GLY A 35 1.84 -7.57 -11.25
CA GLY A 35 0.74 -8.04 -10.38
C GLY A 35 1.08 -8.00 -8.89
N MET A 36 2.36 -7.88 -8.57
CA MET A 36 2.86 -7.66 -7.21
C MET A 36 3.91 -6.56 -7.20
N LEU A 37 3.66 -5.54 -6.38
CA LEU A 37 4.55 -4.41 -6.19
C LEU A 37 5.20 -4.52 -4.81
N VAL A 38 6.50 -4.26 -4.74
CA VAL A 38 7.21 -4.11 -3.47
C VAL A 38 7.40 -2.62 -3.22
N GLY A 39 6.84 -2.13 -2.12
CA GLY A 39 6.92 -0.74 -1.71
C GLY A 39 7.60 -0.58 -0.36
N GLN A 40 8.33 0.51 -0.17
CA GLN A 40 8.89 0.90 1.12
C GLN A 40 7.88 1.81 1.84
N SER A 41 7.47 1.43 3.04
CA SER A 41 6.62 2.25 3.91
C SER A 41 7.42 3.37 4.60
N PRO A 42 6.77 4.39 5.21
CA PRO A 42 7.45 5.56 5.76
C PRO A 42 8.42 5.25 6.92
N ASP A 43 8.27 4.08 7.55
CA ASP A 43 9.17 3.55 8.59
C ASP A 43 10.35 2.74 8.02
N GLY A 44 10.55 2.74 6.69
CA GLY A 44 11.70 2.14 6.02
C GLY A 44 11.58 0.64 5.71
N HIS A 45 10.55 -0.03 6.22
CA HIS A 45 10.28 -1.44 5.98
C HIS A 45 9.55 -1.68 4.65
N GLN A 46 9.58 -2.91 4.16
CA GLN A 46 8.93 -3.28 2.90
C GLN A 46 7.53 -3.85 3.12
N LEU A 47 6.64 -3.55 2.18
CA LEU A 47 5.30 -4.11 2.02
C LEU A 47 5.14 -4.66 0.60
N SER A 48 4.46 -5.80 0.50
CA SER A 48 4.01 -6.38 -0.77
C SER A 48 2.58 -5.92 -1.06
N ILE A 49 2.37 -5.33 -2.23
CA ILE A 49 1.08 -4.82 -2.67
C ILE A 49 0.63 -5.66 -3.88
N LYS A 50 -0.44 -6.43 -3.70
CA LYS A 50 -1.08 -7.13 -4.82
C LYS A 50 -1.97 -6.13 -5.55
N SER A 51 -1.53 -5.66 -6.70
CA SER A 51 -2.22 -4.67 -7.54
C SER A 51 -1.96 -4.97 -9.00
N ALA A 52 -2.95 -4.71 -9.86
CA ALA A 52 -2.79 -4.80 -11.31
C ALA A 52 -2.21 -3.50 -11.92
N MET A 53 -2.01 -2.45 -11.12
CA MET A 53 -1.43 -1.20 -11.60
C MET A 53 0.07 -1.32 -11.87
N ASP A 54 0.50 -0.76 -13.00
CA ASP A 54 1.90 -0.59 -13.32
C ASP A 54 2.36 0.81 -12.89
N VAL A 55 2.96 0.91 -11.69
CA VAL A 55 3.46 2.18 -11.14
C VAL A 55 4.99 2.21 -11.24
N PRO A 56 5.59 3.30 -11.76
CA PRO A 56 7.04 3.40 -11.87
C PRO A 56 7.76 3.25 -10.53
N VAL A 57 8.96 2.66 -10.56
CA VAL A 57 9.89 2.68 -9.42
C VAL A 57 10.19 4.13 -9.03
N SER A 58 10.39 4.35 -7.73
CA SER A 58 10.59 5.64 -7.04
C SER A 58 9.36 6.51 -6.84
N HIS A 59 8.25 6.26 -7.54
CA HIS A 59 7.00 6.96 -7.27
C HIS A 59 6.46 6.64 -5.88
N PHE A 60 5.79 7.62 -5.28
CA PHE A 60 4.95 7.43 -4.12
C PHE A 60 3.55 7.01 -4.56
N MET A 61 3.03 5.96 -3.94
CA MET A 61 1.70 5.45 -4.22
C MET A 61 0.93 5.31 -2.91
N GLU A 62 -0.28 5.84 -2.90
CA GLU A 62 -1.26 5.52 -1.88
C GLU A 62 -1.98 4.23 -2.22
N VAL A 63 -2.12 3.36 -1.22
CA VAL A 63 -2.81 2.07 -1.33
C VAL A 63 -3.95 2.05 -0.32
N TYR A 64 -5.15 1.78 -0.81
CA TYR A 64 -6.31 1.42 -0.01
C TYR A 64 -6.67 -0.04 -0.31
N GLY A 65 -6.78 -0.89 0.72
CA GLY A 65 -7.06 -2.30 0.49
C GLY A 65 -7.17 -3.13 1.75
N ILE A 66 -7.17 -4.45 1.57
CA ILE A 66 -7.26 -5.41 2.68
C ILE A 66 -5.88 -5.90 3.06
N ALA A 67 -5.57 -5.77 4.34
CA ALA A 67 -4.41 -6.37 4.98
C ALA A 67 -4.53 -7.91 4.98
N GLU A 68 -3.86 -8.61 4.06
CA GLU A 68 -3.92 -10.09 4.01
C GLU A 68 -3.05 -10.75 5.07
N ASN A 69 -1.90 -10.14 5.39
CA ASN A 69 -0.99 -10.55 6.45
C ASN A 69 -0.09 -9.37 6.86
N SER A 70 0.79 -9.55 7.85
CA SER A 70 1.66 -8.51 8.41
C SER A 70 2.51 -7.70 7.40
N GLN A 71 2.67 -8.16 6.16
CA GLN A 71 3.47 -7.47 5.13
C GLN A 71 2.77 -7.36 3.77
N THR A 72 1.54 -7.85 3.63
CA THR A 72 0.85 -7.92 2.32
C THR A 72 -0.48 -7.21 2.36
N ILE A 73 -0.70 -6.32 1.38
CA ILE A 73 -1.98 -5.65 1.15
C ILE A 73 -2.51 -6.10 -0.21
N ARG A 74 -3.76 -6.57 -0.26
CA ARG A 74 -4.51 -6.70 -1.50
C ARG A 74 -5.19 -5.37 -1.80
N ALA A 75 -4.69 -4.67 -2.80
CA ALA A 75 -5.18 -3.34 -3.16
C ALA A 75 -6.62 -3.43 -3.69
N GLU A 76 -7.48 -2.55 -3.19
CA GLU A 76 -8.79 -2.23 -3.78
C GLU A 76 -8.68 -0.98 -4.67
N VAL A 77 -7.91 0.02 -4.21
CA VAL A 77 -7.62 1.26 -4.95
C VAL A 77 -6.15 1.63 -4.74
N CYS A 78 -5.50 2.06 -5.82
CA CYS A 78 -4.15 2.62 -5.80
C CYS A 78 -4.18 4.00 -6.47
N THR A 79 -3.49 4.96 -5.87
CA THR A 79 -3.33 6.32 -6.41
C THR A 79 -1.85 6.62 -6.52
N ASP A 80 -1.36 6.84 -7.74
CA ASP A 80 0.02 7.28 -7.99
C ASP A 80 0.13 8.78 -7.70
N PHE A 81 0.99 9.16 -6.75
CA PHE A 81 1.30 10.54 -6.41
C PHE A 81 2.50 11.09 -7.18
N GLY A 82 3.22 10.26 -7.93
CA GLY A 82 4.43 10.67 -8.63
C GLY A 82 5.69 10.61 -7.76
N PRO A 83 6.81 11.17 -8.25
CA PRO A 83 8.11 11.05 -7.59
C PRO A 83 8.25 11.90 -6.31
N ASP A 84 7.42 12.93 -6.13
CA ASP A 84 7.49 13.90 -5.03
C ASP A 84 6.09 14.38 -4.62
N PHE A 85 5.94 14.94 -3.41
CA PHE A 85 4.63 15.37 -2.87
C PHE A 85 4.19 16.80 -3.22
N GLY A 86 5.06 17.61 -3.85
CA GLY A 86 4.77 19.01 -4.23
C GLY A 86 4.73 20.01 -3.08
#